data_AF-A0AAW1GNG8-F1
#
_entry.id   AF-A0AAW1GNG8-F1
#
_cell.length_a   1.000
_cell.length_b   1.000
_cell.length_c   1.000
_cell.angle_alpha   90.00
_cell.angle_beta   90.00
_cell.angle_gamma   90.00
#
_symmetry.space_group_name_H-M   'P 1'
#
loop_
_entity.id
_entity.type
_entity.pdbx_description
1 polymer ?
#
loop_
_entity_poly.entity_id
_entity_poly.type
_entity_poly.pdbx_seq_one_letter_code
_entity_poly.pdbx_strand_id
1 'polypeptide(L)'
;MIFKFLFICIQYIMILLYLNFVIYLTAYKTASEQNIERDREGSMESSEEDEDFSYHEGIIPQSKINSLFQSHTEKGIRKLCCELLDLKDSVENLCGNTRAKYLAFLRLSEEVVEMDHEFVELRKHISAQGILIQDLVNGVFRELEECIKAEDHEDESESQLADLEDLSSIDSEDKNRIFLEKIDILVAECKFQEAMEALELEERSSSELRSGTDASLDASSYKSAFLKRKANLESQLVKFAEQPSLGDAELKQALHGLLKLGKGPLGHHILLKRYTSRLRKRVEAFIPSCSRFPCTYPLTLSKIVFSYISMAAKESHSTFGDDPIYRNKVVQLAEEELESFVRVVKENGQSSDTVSALHAASVCVQASLNNCVSLEDQGLKLSKLLIVLLQPYMEEVLEMNFRRCRRSLVDLAQNDDIPMSPQFVTPLSVFTLSSGTALMSSGVKFLFIVKVSGFSF
;
A
#
# COMPACT_ATOMS: atom_id res chain seq x y z
N MET A 1 -7.48 -5.96 -13.38
CA MET A 1 -8.39 -5.23 -14.28
C MET A 1 -9.59 -4.66 -13.52
N ILE A 2 -10.21 -5.45 -12.63
CA ILE A 2 -11.30 -5.03 -11.72
C ILE A 2 -10.92 -3.85 -10.81
N PHE A 3 -9.73 -3.84 -10.19
CA PHE A 3 -9.28 -2.69 -9.39
C PHE A 3 -9.08 -1.39 -10.20
N LYS A 4 -8.64 -1.50 -11.47
CA LYS A 4 -8.59 -0.33 -12.38
C LYS A 4 -9.99 0.13 -12.75
N PHE A 5 -10.92 -0.80 -12.98
CA PHE A 5 -12.31 -0.49 -13.29
C PHE A 5 -13.01 0.16 -12.09
N LEU A 6 -12.84 -0.37 -10.87
CA LEU A 6 -13.42 0.19 -9.66
C LEU A 6 -12.82 1.56 -9.32
N PHE A 7 -11.50 1.74 -9.51
CA PHE A 7 -10.85 3.04 -9.35
C PHE A 7 -11.31 4.05 -10.39
N ILE A 8 -11.48 3.63 -11.65
CA ILE A 8 -12.06 4.47 -12.71
C ILE A 8 -13.53 4.79 -12.41
N CYS A 9 -14.33 3.84 -11.92
CA CYS A 9 -15.72 4.06 -11.54
C CYS A 9 -15.83 5.03 -10.35
N ILE A 10 -14.98 4.90 -9.34
CA ILE A 10 -14.93 5.83 -8.19
C ILE A 10 -14.44 7.21 -8.64
N GLN A 11 -13.41 7.30 -9.49
CA GLN A 11 -12.98 8.57 -10.08
C GLN A 11 -14.08 9.19 -10.97
N TYR A 12 -14.80 8.38 -11.75
CA TYR A 12 -15.87 8.84 -12.64
C TYR A 12 -17.09 9.31 -11.84
N ILE A 13 -17.44 8.63 -10.76
CA ILE A 13 -18.47 9.06 -9.80
C ILE A 13 -18.04 10.37 -9.12
N MET A 14 -16.77 10.49 -8.71
CA MET A 14 -16.21 11.71 -8.14
C MET A 14 -16.21 12.89 -9.12
N ILE A 15 -15.85 12.65 -10.38
CA ILE A 15 -15.86 13.66 -11.44
C ILE A 15 -17.29 14.08 -11.78
N LEU A 16 -18.24 13.14 -11.85
CA LEU A 16 -19.66 13.43 -12.11
C LEU A 16 -20.31 14.21 -10.96
N LEU A 17 -19.98 13.89 -9.71
CA LEU A 17 -20.44 14.64 -8.54
C LEU A 17 -19.83 16.04 -8.49
N TYR A 18 -18.55 16.17 -8.82
CA TYR A 18 -17.86 17.46 -8.91
C TYR A 18 -18.41 18.33 -10.05
N LEU A 19 -18.63 17.78 -11.25
CA LEU A 19 -19.24 18.52 -12.35
C LEU A 19 -20.68 18.96 -12.03
N ASN A 20 -21.49 18.10 -11.43
CA ASN A 20 -22.85 18.50 -11.01
C ASN A 20 -22.83 19.61 -9.97
N PHE A 21 -21.88 19.56 -9.03
CA PHE A 21 -21.70 20.61 -8.02
C PHE A 21 -21.23 21.94 -8.63
N VAL A 22 -20.29 21.91 -9.57
CA VAL A 22 -19.82 23.10 -10.30
C VAL A 22 -20.91 23.69 -11.17
N ILE A 23 -21.70 22.87 -11.87
CA ILE A 23 -22.86 23.33 -12.66
C ILE A 23 -23.90 23.98 -11.74
N TYR A 24 -24.18 23.38 -10.58
CA TYR A 24 -25.10 23.92 -9.59
C TYR A 24 -24.63 25.27 -9.01
N LEU A 25 -23.35 25.40 -8.66
CA LEU A 25 -22.77 26.67 -8.19
C LEU A 25 -22.72 27.73 -9.28
N THR A 26 -22.43 27.34 -10.53
CA THR A 26 -22.40 28.26 -11.66
C THR A 26 -23.81 28.77 -11.95
N ALA A 27 -24.82 27.90 -11.97
CA ALA A 27 -26.22 28.30 -12.14
C ALA A 27 -26.70 29.22 -11.00
N TYR A 28 -26.32 28.92 -9.75
CA TYR A 28 -26.65 29.76 -8.60
C TYR A 28 -25.98 31.15 -8.66
N LYS A 29 -24.70 31.20 -9.06
CA LYS A 29 -23.96 32.46 -9.22
C LYS A 29 -24.52 33.30 -10.37
N THR A 30 -24.88 32.68 -11.49
CA THR A 30 -25.48 33.38 -12.64
C THR A 30 -26.86 33.94 -12.29
N ALA A 31 -27.67 33.20 -11.53
CA ALA A 31 -28.97 33.67 -11.04
C ALA A 31 -28.83 34.80 -9.98
N SER A 32 -27.79 34.75 -9.15
CA SER A 32 -27.49 35.81 -8.18
C SER A 32 -26.99 37.09 -8.84
N GLU A 33 -26.12 36.99 -9.85
CA GLU A 33 -25.58 38.15 -10.58
C GLU A 33 -26.67 38.82 -11.44
N GLN A 34 -27.57 38.05 -12.06
CA GLN A 34 -28.73 38.60 -12.81
C GLN A 34 -29.80 39.27 -11.93
N ASN A 35 -29.85 38.97 -10.63
CA ASN A 35 -30.72 39.67 -9.69
C ASN A 35 -30.07 40.95 -9.16
N ILE A 36 -28.74 40.99 -9.01
CA ILE A 36 -28.00 42.19 -8.60
C ILE A 36 -27.91 43.23 -9.73
N GLU A 37 -27.83 42.79 -11.00
CA GLU A 37 -27.86 43.70 -12.16
C GLU A 37 -29.25 44.34 -12.35
N ARG A 38 -30.33 43.57 -12.14
CA ARG A 38 -31.72 44.06 -12.19
C ARG A 38 -32.04 45.10 -11.11
N ASP A 39 -31.46 44.94 -9.92
CA ASP A 39 -31.60 45.91 -8.83
C ASP A 39 -30.77 47.19 -9.05
N ARG A 40 -29.74 47.15 -9.93
CA ARG A 40 -28.99 48.35 -10.34
C ARG A 40 -29.66 49.13 -11.46
N GLU A 41 -30.29 48.46 -12.43
CA GLU A 41 -31.00 49.12 -13.53
C GLU A 41 -32.35 49.72 -13.10
N GLY A 42 -32.99 49.20 -12.05
CA GLY A 42 -34.27 49.70 -11.54
C GLY A 42 -34.23 51.05 -10.80
N SER A 43 -33.07 51.68 -10.62
CA SER A 43 -32.93 52.93 -9.85
C SER A 43 -32.82 54.21 -10.68
N MET A 44 -32.85 54.16 -12.02
CA MET A 44 -32.58 55.35 -12.85
C MET A 44 -33.47 55.54 -14.08
N GLU A 45 -34.76 55.22 -13.99
CA GLU A 45 -35.75 55.74 -14.94
C GLU A 45 -37.02 56.16 -14.21
N SER A 46 -36.99 57.39 -13.67
CA SER A 46 -38.20 58.18 -13.44
C SER A 46 -38.24 59.27 -14.51
N SER A 47 -39.11 59.13 -15.50
CA SER A 47 -39.59 60.28 -16.25
C SER A 47 -41.02 60.02 -16.69
N GLU A 48 -41.82 61.03 -16.41
CA GLU A 48 -43.25 61.19 -16.59
C GLU A 48 -43.69 60.93 -18.02
N GLU A 49 -44.91 60.40 -18.22
CA GLU A 49 -45.77 60.76 -19.34
C GLU A 49 -47.23 60.50 -18.95
N ASP A 50 -48.01 61.58 -18.97
CA ASP A 50 -49.45 61.66 -18.74
C ASP A 50 -50.23 60.94 -19.85
N GLU A 51 -51.24 60.14 -19.52
CA GLU A 51 -52.31 59.83 -20.48
C GLU A 51 -53.72 59.85 -19.87
N ASP A 52 -54.58 60.50 -20.65
CA ASP A 52 -55.93 61.02 -20.46
C ASP A 52 -56.98 60.03 -19.91
N PHE A 53 -57.87 60.55 -19.07
CA PHE A 53 -59.10 59.87 -18.65
C PHE A 53 -60.17 59.93 -19.75
N SER A 54 -60.52 58.78 -20.33
CA SER A 54 -61.76 58.61 -21.10
C SER A 54 -62.77 57.78 -20.33
N TYR A 55 -63.83 58.44 -19.83
CA TYR A 55 -64.98 57.78 -19.21
C TYR A 55 -65.83 57.10 -20.29
N HIS A 56 -65.74 55.78 -20.40
CA HIS A 56 -66.81 55.00 -21.04
C HIS A 56 -67.33 53.90 -20.11
N GLU A 57 -68.61 54.08 -19.76
CA GLU A 57 -69.49 53.18 -19.03
C GLU A 57 -69.59 51.82 -19.73
N GLY A 58 -68.84 50.84 -19.26
CA GLY A 58 -68.91 49.45 -19.71
C GLY A 58 -68.41 48.55 -18.59
N ILE A 59 -69.21 47.55 -18.21
CA ILE A 59 -68.94 46.64 -17.08
C ILE A 59 -67.56 46.01 -17.24
N ILE A 60 -66.59 46.49 -16.46
CA ILE A 60 -65.20 46.02 -16.49
C ILE A 60 -65.15 44.66 -15.78
N PRO A 61 -64.62 43.59 -16.40
CA PRO A 61 -64.44 42.30 -15.75
C PRO A 61 -63.55 42.43 -14.51
N GLN A 62 -63.90 41.77 -13.39
CA GLN A 62 -63.14 41.84 -12.12
C GLN A 62 -61.66 41.45 -12.27
N SER A 63 -61.31 40.61 -13.27
CA SER A 63 -59.92 40.28 -13.59
C SER A 63 -59.12 41.50 -14.09
N LYS A 64 -59.77 42.41 -14.81
CA LYS A 64 -59.17 43.64 -15.33
C LYS A 64 -59.07 44.72 -14.24
N ILE A 65 -60.05 44.80 -13.35
CA ILE A 65 -60.03 45.65 -12.14
C ILE A 65 -58.88 45.23 -11.21
N ASN A 66 -58.74 43.94 -10.90
CA ASN A 66 -57.64 43.45 -10.05
C ASN A 66 -56.27 43.69 -10.69
N SER A 67 -56.16 43.61 -12.03
CA SER A 67 -54.91 43.95 -12.73
C SER A 67 -54.57 45.44 -12.73
N LEU A 68 -55.57 46.33 -12.64
CA LEU A 68 -55.42 47.78 -12.62
C LEU A 68 -55.09 48.31 -11.22
N PHE A 69 -55.61 47.69 -10.15
CA PHE A 69 -55.41 48.12 -8.77
C PHE A 69 -54.34 47.33 -8.00
N GLN A 70 -53.75 46.30 -8.60
CA GLN A 70 -52.58 45.65 -8.04
C GLN A 70 -51.34 46.54 -8.20
N SER A 71 -50.75 46.93 -7.07
CA SER A 71 -49.44 47.59 -7.05
C SER A 71 -48.40 46.76 -7.81
N HIS A 72 -47.45 47.42 -8.48
CA HIS A 72 -46.33 46.74 -9.13
C HIS A 72 -45.57 45.82 -8.17
N THR A 73 -45.52 46.20 -6.89
CA THR A 73 -44.97 45.38 -5.80
C THR A 73 -45.75 44.09 -5.60
N GLU A 74 -47.09 44.10 -5.60
CA GLU A 74 -47.89 42.89 -5.44
C GLU A 74 -47.75 41.94 -6.64
N LYS A 75 -47.69 42.48 -7.87
CA LYS A 75 -47.41 41.70 -9.08
C LYS A 75 -46.02 41.07 -9.03
N GLY A 76 -45.03 41.82 -8.56
CA GLY A 76 -43.66 41.35 -8.34
C GLY A 76 -43.58 40.23 -7.31
N ILE A 77 -44.23 40.40 -6.15
CA ILE A 77 -44.30 39.38 -5.10
C ILE A 77 -44.98 38.11 -5.63
N ARG A 78 -46.09 38.23 -6.37
CA ARG A 78 -46.80 37.07 -6.91
C ARG A 78 -45.96 36.32 -7.95
N LYS A 79 -45.26 37.05 -8.82
CA LYS A 79 -44.32 36.46 -9.79
C LYS A 79 -43.20 35.71 -9.08
N LEU A 80 -42.60 36.30 -8.04
CA LEU A 80 -41.57 35.64 -7.24
C LEU A 80 -42.10 34.38 -6.54
N CYS A 81 -43.31 34.42 -5.99
CA CYS A 81 -43.95 33.24 -5.38
C CYS A 81 -44.19 32.12 -6.41
N CYS A 82 -44.58 32.45 -7.65
CA CYS A 82 -44.70 31.47 -8.73
C CYS A 82 -43.34 30.87 -9.11
N GLU A 83 -42.31 31.71 -9.29
CA GLU A 83 -40.94 31.24 -9.59
C GLU A 83 -40.37 30.36 -8.47
N LEU A 84 -40.66 30.68 -7.21
CA LEU A 84 -40.28 29.86 -6.05
C LEU A 84 -41.00 28.51 -6.00
N LEU A 85 -42.27 28.46 -6.43
CA LEU A 85 -43.02 27.20 -6.55
C LEU A 85 -42.46 26.34 -7.68
N ASP A 86 -42.17 26.92 -8.85
CA ASP A 86 -41.55 26.21 -9.97
C ASP A 86 -40.15 25.67 -9.59
N LEU A 87 -39.38 26.43 -8.82
CA LEU A 87 -38.08 26.01 -8.29
C LEU A 87 -38.23 24.85 -7.29
N LYS A 88 -39.21 24.92 -6.37
CA LYS A 88 -39.52 23.83 -5.42
C LYS A 88 -39.82 22.53 -6.18
N ASP A 89 -40.69 22.59 -7.18
CA ASP A 89 -41.08 21.41 -7.95
C ASP A 89 -39.89 20.85 -8.76
N SER A 90 -39.03 21.73 -9.28
CA SER A 90 -37.79 21.34 -9.94
C SER A 90 -36.81 20.62 -9.00
N VAL A 91 -36.67 21.11 -7.75
CA VAL A 91 -35.83 20.49 -6.71
C VAL A 91 -36.41 19.16 -6.24
N GLU A 92 -37.73 19.05 -6.08
CA GLU A 92 -38.40 17.80 -5.71
C GLU A 92 -38.24 16.75 -6.82
N ASN A 93 -38.38 17.14 -8.08
CA ASN A 93 -38.13 16.27 -9.23
C ASN A 93 -36.66 15.83 -9.30
N LEU A 94 -35.71 16.74 -9.08
CA LEU A 94 -34.28 16.42 -9.04
C LEU A 94 -33.96 15.46 -7.88
N CYS A 95 -34.51 15.68 -6.69
CA CYS A 95 -34.35 14.81 -5.53
C CYS A 95 -34.93 13.41 -5.79
N GLY A 96 -36.13 13.34 -6.36
CA GLY A 96 -36.76 12.07 -6.76
C GLY A 96 -35.95 11.31 -7.80
N ASN A 97 -35.49 12.01 -8.84
CA ASN A 97 -34.64 11.45 -9.90
C ASN A 97 -33.31 10.95 -9.33
N THR A 98 -32.69 11.72 -8.45
CA THR A 98 -31.44 11.36 -7.79
C THR A 98 -31.60 10.14 -6.88
N ARG A 99 -32.66 10.08 -6.07
CA ARG A 99 -33.00 8.91 -5.24
C ARG A 99 -33.23 7.66 -6.07
N ALA A 100 -33.96 7.79 -7.18
CA ALA A 100 -34.18 6.68 -8.12
C ALA A 100 -32.87 6.19 -8.76
N LYS A 101 -31.99 7.11 -9.18
CA LYS A 101 -30.67 6.78 -9.72
C LYS A 101 -29.76 6.10 -8.69
N TYR A 102 -29.74 6.56 -7.44
CA TYR A 102 -28.99 5.91 -6.37
C TYR A 102 -29.52 4.50 -6.07
N LEU A 103 -30.84 4.31 -6.01
CA LEU A 103 -31.44 2.98 -5.82
C LEU A 103 -31.14 2.05 -7.01
N ALA A 104 -31.18 2.55 -8.24
CA ALA A 104 -30.80 1.79 -9.42
C ALA A 104 -29.31 1.40 -9.38
N PHE A 105 -28.42 2.32 -8.99
CA PHE A 105 -27.00 2.04 -8.80
C PHE A 105 -26.76 0.96 -7.73
N LEU A 106 -27.46 1.02 -6.59
CA LEU A 106 -27.34 0.01 -5.54
C LEU A 106 -27.77 -1.38 -6.04
N ARG A 107 -28.88 -1.47 -6.78
CA ARG A 107 -29.33 -2.74 -7.38
C ARG A 107 -28.33 -3.28 -8.39
N LEU A 108 -27.81 -2.43 -9.28
CA LEU A 108 -26.77 -2.81 -10.23
C LEU A 108 -25.49 -3.28 -9.52
N SER A 109 -25.12 -2.64 -8.41
CA SER A 109 -23.94 -3.06 -7.64
C SER A 109 -24.14 -4.43 -6.97
N GLU A 110 -25.35 -4.77 -6.55
CA GLU A 110 -25.69 -6.09 -6.00
C GLU A 110 -25.65 -7.16 -7.10
N GLU A 111 -26.23 -6.88 -8.26
CA GLU A 111 -26.19 -7.77 -9.43
C GLU A 111 -24.74 -8.04 -9.90
N VAL A 112 -23.86 -7.03 -9.85
CA VAL A 112 -22.43 -7.20 -10.14
C VAL A 112 -21.73 -8.09 -9.12
N VAL A 113 -22.10 -8.01 -7.84
CA VAL A 113 -21.55 -8.89 -6.80
C VAL A 113 -22.03 -10.32 -7.00
N GLU A 114 -23.31 -10.55 -7.30
CA GLU A 114 -23.83 -11.87 -7.63
C GLU A 114 -23.11 -12.49 -8.85
N MET A 115 -22.90 -11.68 -9.90
CA MET A 115 -22.14 -12.10 -11.08
C MET A 115 -20.68 -12.47 -10.77
N ASP A 116 -20.04 -11.83 -9.79
CA ASP A 116 -18.69 -12.19 -9.35
C ASP A 116 -18.66 -13.57 -8.66
N HIS A 117 -19.70 -13.91 -7.90
CA HIS A 117 -19.84 -15.26 -7.31
C HIS A 117 -19.97 -16.32 -8.40
N GLU A 118 -20.81 -16.08 -9.42
CA GLU A 118 -20.93 -16.97 -10.59
C GLU A 118 -19.60 -17.11 -11.34
N PHE A 119 -18.82 -16.03 -11.46
CA PHE A 119 -17.50 -16.06 -12.10
C PHE A 119 -16.49 -16.89 -11.29
N VAL A 120 -16.52 -16.81 -9.96
CA VAL A 120 -15.70 -17.65 -9.09
C VAL A 120 -16.07 -19.13 -9.25
N GLU A 121 -17.35 -19.47 -9.37
CA GLU A 121 -17.79 -20.84 -9.67
C GLU A 121 -17.30 -21.32 -11.04
N LEU A 122 -17.43 -20.48 -12.07
CA LEU A 122 -16.91 -20.80 -13.40
C LEU A 122 -15.39 -21.06 -13.37
N ARG A 123 -14.63 -20.26 -12.63
CA ARG A 123 -13.18 -20.46 -12.45
C ARG A 123 -12.85 -21.77 -11.74
N LYS A 124 -13.68 -22.20 -10.76
CA LYS A 124 -13.54 -23.52 -10.13
C LYS A 124 -13.76 -24.63 -11.15
N HIS A 125 -14.79 -24.52 -11.99
CA HIS A 125 -15.05 -25.49 -13.06
C HIS A 125 -13.90 -25.58 -14.06
N ILE A 126 -13.36 -24.45 -14.51
CA ILE A 126 -12.19 -24.40 -15.41
C ILE A 126 -10.95 -25.02 -14.76
N SER A 127 -10.71 -24.72 -13.48
CA SER A 127 -9.59 -25.31 -12.74
C SER A 127 -9.72 -26.83 -12.61
N ALA A 128 -10.93 -27.33 -12.30
CA ALA A 128 -11.21 -28.76 -12.21
C ALA A 128 -10.99 -29.46 -13.57
N GLN A 129 -11.41 -28.83 -14.67
CA GLN A 129 -11.11 -29.32 -16.02
C GLN A 129 -9.60 -29.30 -16.32
N GLY A 130 -8.87 -28.29 -15.85
CA GLY A 130 -7.42 -28.20 -15.98
C GLY A 130 -6.68 -29.35 -15.28
N ILE A 131 -7.11 -29.74 -14.08
CA ILE A 131 -6.56 -30.89 -13.35
C ILE A 131 -6.76 -32.18 -14.15
N LEU A 132 -7.97 -32.41 -14.70
CA LEU A 132 -8.24 -33.59 -15.53
C LEU A 132 -7.36 -33.66 -16.77
N ILE A 133 -7.10 -32.50 -17.42
CA ILE A 133 -6.18 -32.42 -18.56
C ILE A 133 -4.75 -32.74 -18.12
N GLN A 134 -4.32 -32.21 -16.96
CA GLN A 134 -2.99 -32.47 -16.44
C GLN A 134 -2.79 -33.93 -16.04
N ASP A 135 -3.79 -34.57 -15.45
CA ASP A 135 -3.78 -36.00 -15.11
C ASP A 135 -3.69 -36.86 -16.37
N LEU A 136 -4.42 -36.51 -17.44
CA LEU A 136 -4.32 -37.17 -18.73
C LEU A 136 -2.91 -37.02 -19.32
N VAL A 137 -2.37 -35.81 -19.30
CA VAL A 137 -1.02 -35.51 -19.81
C VAL A 137 0.05 -36.27 -19.01
N ASN A 138 -0.03 -36.26 -17.68
CA ASN A 138 0.89 -36.99 -16.81
C ASN A 138 0.75 -38.51 -16.94
N GLY A 139 -0.46 -39.03 -17.22
CA GLY A 139 -0.69 -40.43 -17.52
C GLY A 139 0.07 -40.88 -18.76
N VAL A 140 -0.05 -40.11 -19.85
CA VAL A 140 0.63 -40.36 -21.13
C VAL A 140 2.16 -40.23 -20.99
N PHE A 141 2.65 -39.26 -20.21
CA PHE A 141 4.09 -39.11 -19.96
C PHE A 141 4.68 -40.25 -19.11
N ARG A 142 3.94 -40.77 -18.13
CA ARG A 142 4.39 -41.90 -17.30
C ARG A 142 4.51 -43.18 -18.13
N GLU A 143 3.56 -43.43 -19.03
CA GLU A 143 3.61 -44.55 -19.99
C GLU A 143 4.83 -44.45 -20.94
N LEU A 144 5.19 -43.22 -21.33
CA LEU A 144 6.37 -42.97 -22.16
C LEU A 144 7.69 -43.15 -21.39
N GLU A 145 7.72 -42.76 -20.11
CA GLU A 145 8.93 -42.85 -19.28
C GLU A 145 9.20 -44.30 -18.81
N GLU A 146 8.17 -45.11 -18.61
CA GLU A 146 8.30 -46.56 -18.38
C GLU A 146 8.89 -47.30 -19.59
N CYS A 147 8.68 -46.80 -20.81
CA CYS A 147 9.31 -47.35 -22.03
C CYS A 147 10.81 -47.00 -22.13
N ILE A 148 11.24 -45.88 -21.55
CA ILE A 148 12.63 -45.39 -21.63
C ILE A 148 13.52 -46.03 -20.55
N LYS A 149 12.95 -46.44 -19.42
CA LYS A 149 13.69 -47.04 -18.29
C LYS A 149 14.03 -48.53 -18.45
N ALA A 150 13.78 -49.12 -19.62
CA ALA A 150 14.08 -50.52 -19.93
C ALA A 150 15.50 -50.77 -20.47
N GLU A 151 16.28 -49.71 -20.74
CA GLU A 151 17.68 -49.78 -21.19
C GLU A 151 18.57 -48.94 -20.26
N ASP A 152 19.13 -49.57 -19.23
CA ASP A 152 20.56 -49.46 -18.84
C ASP A 152 20.76 -49.95 -17.39
N HIS A 153 21.62 -50.94 -17.24
CA HIS A 153 22.14 -51.44 -15.98
C HIS A 153 23.68 -51.50 -16.03
N GLU A 154 24.28 -51.48 -14.82
CA GLU A 154 25.64 -51.93 -14.42
C GLU A 154 26.79 -50.89 -14.58
N ASP A 155 27.76 -50.71 -13.67
CA ASP A 155 28.03 -51.21 -12.30
C ASP A 155 29.23 -50.41 -11.68
N GLU A 156 29.25 -50.34 -10.34
CA GLU A 156 30.34 -50.47 -9.33
C GLU A 156 31.85 -50.51 -9.76
N SER A 157 32.90 -50.17 -8.99
CA SER A 157 33.18 -50.19 -7.54
C SER A 157 34.57 -49.56 -7.21
N GLU A 158 34.83 -49.32 -5.92
CA GLU A 158 36.02 -48.74 -5.24
C GLU A 158 37.29 -49.65 -5.19
N SER A 159 38.47 -49.08 -4.82
CA SER A 159 39.42 -49.72 -3.85
C SER A 159 40.68 -48.88 -3.47
N GLN A 160 40.76 -48.49 -2.19
CA GLN A 160 41.80 -48.64 -1.13
C GLN A 160 43.35 -48.48 -1.32
N LEU A 161 43.92 -47.62 -0.44
CA LEU A 161 45.04 -47.72 0.54
C LEU A 161 46.51 -48.08 0.16
N ALA A 162 47.47 -47.27 0.67
CA ALA A 162 48.63 -47.69 1.52
C ALA A 162 49.53 -46.50 2.00
N ASP A 163 50.09 -46.67 3.22
CA ASP A 163 50.98 -45.80 4.02
C ASP A 163 52.44 -45.65 3.49
N LEU A 164 53.17 -44.59 3.89
CA LEU A 164 54.27 -44.58 4.89
C LEU A 164 55.32 -43.44 4.70
N GLU A 165 55.64 -42.83 5.85
CA GLU A 165 56.97 -42.41 6.35
C GLU A 165 57.44 -40.94 6.29
N ASP A 166 57.98 -40.57 7.46
CA ASP A 166 58.27 -39.29 8.10
C ASP A 166 59.78 -38.98 8.08
N LEU A 167 60.13 -37.75 8.47
CA LEU A 167 61.43 -37.25 8.99
C LEU A 167 62.14 -36.19 8.13
N SER A 168 61.72 -34.91 8.26
CA SER A 168 62.65 -33.77 8.11
C SER A 168 62.20 -32.38 8.69
N SER A 169 61.40 -32.28 9.76
CA SER A 169 60.67 -31.02 10.08
C SER A 169 61.19 -30.09 11.19
N ILE A 170 62.28 -30.41 11.91
CA ILE A 170 62.55 -29.76 13.22
C ILE A 170 62.84 -28.24 13.13
N ASP A 171 63.47 -27.73 12.07
CA ASP A 171 63.79 -26.29 11.95
C ASP A 171 62.65 -25.44 11.32
N SER A 172 61.68 -26.11 10.68
CA SER A 172 60.44 -25.48 10.18
C SER A 172 59.37 -25.34 11.27
N GLU A 173 59.34 -26.25 12.24
CA GLU A 173 58.30 -26.27 13.28
C GLU A 173 58.30 -25.03 14.18
N ASP A 174 59.46 -24.49 14.54
CA ASP A 174 59.55 -23.29 15.39
C ASP A 174 59.07 -22.02 14.67
N LYS A 175 59.39 -21.85 13.38
CA LYS A 175 58.88 -20.73 12.56
C LYS A 175 57.37 -20.81 12.38
N ASN A 176 56.88 -22.02 12.12
CA ASN A 176 55.47 -22.35 12.01
C ASN A 176 54.71 -22.03 13.30
N ARG A 177 55.28 -22.36 14.47
CA ARG A 177 54.66 -22.06 15.78
C ARG A 177 54.57 -20.55 16.05
N ILE A 178 55.64 -19.80 15.80
CA ILE A 178 55.68 -18.34 15.99
C ILE A 178 54.64 -17.64 15.09
N PHE A 179 54.50 -18.09 13.83
CA PHE A 179 53.47 -17.56 12.93
C PHE A 179 52.06 -17.79 13.47
N LEU A 180 51.77 -19.01 13.93
CA LEU A 180 50.45 -19.36 14.47
C LEU A 180 50.12 -18.56 15.75
N GLU A 181 51.10 -18.35 16.64
CA GLU A 181 50.96 -17.48 17.82
C GLU A 181 50.69 -16.02 17.41
N LYS A 182 51.34 -15.51 16.36
CA LYS A 182 51.07 -14.17 15.83
C LYS A 182 49.63 -14.04 15.34
N ILE A 183 49.08 -15.05 14.67
CA ILE A 183 47.67 -15.05 14.26
C ILE A 183 46.74 -15.01 15.47
N ASP A 184 47.03 -15.81 16.50
CA ASP A 184 46.23 -15.83 17.73
C ASP A 184 46.23 -14.45 18.42
N ILE A 185 47.37 -13.75 18.44
CA ILE A 185 47.49 -12.36 18.94
C ILE A 185 46.65 -11.40 18.10
N LEU A 186 46.76 -11.44 16.77
CA LEU A 186 46.00 -10.54 15.88
C LEU A 186 44.49 -10.74 16.00
N VAL A 187 44.04 -12.00 16.13
CA VAL A 187 42.63 -12.34 16.35
C VAL A 187 42.16 -11.83 17.72
N ALA A 188 42.98 -11.95 18.77
CA ALA A 188 42.66 -11.42 20.10
C ALA A 188 42.59 -9.89 20.13
N GLU A 189 43.41 -9.20 19.32
CA GLU A 189 43.39 -7.75 19.15
C GLU A 189 42.28 -7.25 18.19
N CYS A 190 41.41 -8.15 17.69
CA CYS A 190 40.38 -7.85 16.68
C CYS A 190 40.92 -7.26 15.36
N LYS A 191 42.20 -7.47 15.05
CA LYS A 191 42.83 -7.05 13.78
C LYS A 191 42.55 -8.08 12.68
N PHE A 192 41.26 -8.30 12.39
CA PHE A 192 40.81 -9.38 11.50
C PHE A 192 41.38 -9.26 10.08
N GLN A 193 41.54 -8.04 9.58
CA GLN A 193 42.10 -7.81 8.24
C GLN A 193 43.58 -8.20 8.16
N GLU A 194 44.38 -7.76 9.14
CA GLU A 194 45.81 -8.12 9.23
C GLU A 194 46.00 -9.62 9.44
N ALA A 195 45.16 -10.24 10.28
CA ALA A 195 45.17 -11.68 10.49
C ALA A 195 44.86 -12.43 9.19
N MET A 196 43.89 -11.94 8.40
CA MET A 196 43.50 -12.56 7.15
C MET A 196 44.57 -12.42 6.07
N GLU A 197 45.16 -11.24 5.92
CA GLU A 197 46.28 -11.00 5.00
C GLU A 197 47.49 -11.87 5.35
N ALA A 198 47.80 -12.02 6.64
CA ALA A 198 48.88 -12.90 7.09
C ALA A 198 48.60 -14.38 6.77
N LEU A 199 47.38 -14.87 7.01
CA LEU A 199 46.98 -16.25 6.65
C LEU A 199 47.01 -16.47 5.12
N GLU A 200 46.49 -15.50 4.36
CA GLU A 200 46.47 -15.51 2.89
C GLU A 200 47.88 -15.52 2.28
N LEU A 201 48.84 -14.82 2.89
CA LEU A 201 50.23 -14.82 2.46
C LEU A 201 50.89 -16.16 2.76
N GLU A 202 50.70 -16.69 3.97
CA GLU A 202 51.28 -17.96 4.40
C GLU A 202 50.75 -19.15 3.58
N GLU A 203 49.46 -19.16 3.27
CA GLU A 203 48.81 -20.17 2.42
C GLU A 203 49.38 -20.16 0.98
N ARG A 204 49.87 -19.01 0.50
CA ARG A 204 50.52 -18.89 -0.82
C ARG A 204 52.00 -19.22 -0.80
N SER A 205 52.71 -18.92 0.29
CA SER A 205 54.16 -19.10 0.39
C SER A 205 54.59 -20.50 0.84
N SER A 206 53.78 -21.19 1.64
CA SER A 206 54.15 -22.50 2.19
C SER A 206 53.84 -23.65 1.23
N SER A 207 54.87 -24.42 0.88
CA SER A 207 54.72 -25.64 0.07
C SER A 207 53.83 -26.70 0.74
N GLU A 208 53.85 -26.73 2.07
CA GLU A 208 53.11 -27.67 2.92
C GLU A 208 51.59 -27.40 2.93
N LEU A 209 51.16 -26.15 2.75
CA LEU A 209 49.74 -25.78 2.61
C LEU A 209 49.27 -25.83 1.15
N ARG A 210 50.20 -25.67 0.18
CA ARG A 210 49.94 -25.63 -1.27
C ARG A 210 49.71 -26.99 -1.93
N SER A 211 50.07 -28.10 -1.30
CA SER A 211 49.75 -29.44 -1.79
C SER A 211 48.24 -29.70 -1.66
N GLY A 212 47.55 -29.50 -2.78
CA GLY A 212 46.13 -29.81 -2.92
C GLY A 212 45.93 -31.30 -3.19
N THR A 213 45.04 -31.88 -2.38
CA THR A 213 44.03 -32.88 -2.77
C THR A 213 44.48 -34.28 -3.23
N ASP A 214 45.69 -34.48 -3.75
CA ASP A 214 46.15 -35.80 -4.20
C ASP A 214 47.38 -36.25 -3.40
N ALA A 215 47.17 -37.28 -2.56
CA ALA A 215 48.18 -38.13 -1.93
C ALA A 215 49.15 -37.50 -0.89
N SER A 216 48.60 -36.90 0.17
CA SER A 216 49.23 -36.98 1.50
C SER A 216 48.15 -37.19 2.55
N LEU A 217 48.04 -38.42 3.05
CA LEU A 217 47.04 -38.82 4.04
C LEU A 217 47.34 -38.30 5.45
N ASP A 218 48.50 -37.68 5.67
CA ASP A 218 48.76 -36.91 6.89
C ASP A 218 48.70 -35.41 6.57
N ALA A 219 47.59 -34.79 6.96
CA ALA A 219 47.59 -33.34 7.15
C ALA A 219 48.62 -33.06 8.24
N SER A 220 49.79 -32.54 7.85
CA SER A 220 50.86 -32.26 8.81
C SER A 220 50.34 -31.47 10.02
N SER A 221 50.94 -31.70 11.18
CA SER A 221 50.56 -31.02 12.43
C SER A 221 50.40 -29.50 12.22
N TYR A 222 51.25 -28.90 11.40
CA TYR A 222 51.15 -27.50 11.00
C TYR A 222 49.90 -27.18 10.16
N LYS A 223 49.62 -27.94 9.09
CA LYS A 223 48.43 -27.74 8.24
C LYS A 223 47.14 -27.85 9.04
N SER A 224 47.05 -28.82 9.95
CA SER A 224 45.87 -28.95 10.83
C SER A 224 45.74 -27.77 11.80
N ALA A 225 46.84 -27.33 12.41
CA ALA A 225 46.87 -26.19 13.32
C ALA A 225 46.55 -24.87 12.61
N PHE A 226 46.96 -24.71 11.35
CA PHE A 226 46.64 -23.60 10.47
C PHE A 226 45.14 -23.54 10.15
N LEU A 227 44.55 -24.66 9.71
CA LEU A 227 43.12 -24.77 9.44
C LEU A 227 42.28 -24.47 10.70
N LYS A 228 42.75 -24.91 11.87
CA LYS A 228 42.11 -24.60 13.15
C LYS A 228 42.07 -23.09 13.45
N ARG A 229 43.12 -22.34 13.11
CA ARG A 229 43.15 -20.88 13.27
C ARG A 229 42.31 -20.15 12.23
N LYS A 230 42.26 -20.66 10.99
CA LYS A 230 41.31 -20.18 9.97
C LYS A 230 39.85 -20.35 10.43
N ALA A 231 39.51 -21.49 11.02
CA ALA A 231 38.20 -21.75 11.62
C ALA A 231 37.92 -20.88 12.87
N ASN A 232 38.94 -20.62 13.72
CA ASN A 232 38.80 -19.70 14.85
C ASN A 232 38.53 -18.27 14.37
N LEU A 233 39.26 -17.79 13.36
CA LEU A 233 39.04 -16.48 12.75
C LEU A 233 37.62 -16.37 12.18
N GLU A 234 37.12 -17.40 11.48
CA GLU A 234 35.73 -17.47 11.03
C GLU A 234 34.75 -17.32 12.21
N SER A 235 34.94 -18.10 13.29
CA SER A 235 34.06 -18.03 14.47
C SER A 235 34.06 -16.64 15.12
N GLN A 236 35.21 -15.99 15.20
CA GLN A 236 35.33 -14.64 15.76
C GLN A 236 34.68 -13.59 14.86
N LEU A 237 34.84 -13.69 13.54
CA LEU A 237 34.19 -12.80 12.58
C LEU A 237 32.66 -12.91 12.66
N VAL A 238 32.12 -14.12 12.78
CA VAL A 238 30.68 -14.33 12.98
C VAL A 238 30.22 -13.66 14.28
N LYS A 239 30.88 -13.95 15.40
CA LYS A 239 30.55 -13.35 16.71
C LYS A 239 30.60 -11.83 16.67
N PHE A 240 31.59 -11.27 15.99
CA PHE A 240 31.76 -9.83 15.83
C PHE A 240 30.62 -9.24 14.99
N ALA A 241 30.33 -9.82 13.82
CA ALA A 241 29.27 -9.36 12.91
C ALA A 241 27.85 -9.43 13.51
N GLU A 242 27.60 -10.41 14.39
CA GLU A 242 26.33 -10.55 15.10
C GLU A 242 26.12 -9.52 16.23
N GLN A 243 27.15 -8.75 16.62
CA GLN A 243 27.01 -7.77 17.70
C GLN A 243 26.02 -6.65 17.33
N PRO A 244 24.98 -6.40 18.14
CA PRO A 244 23.94 -5.41 17.84
C PRO A 244 24.44 -3.96 17.75
N SER A 245 25.48 -3.63 18.53
CA SER A 245 26.07 -2.29 18.65
C SER A 245 27.18 -2.02 17.65
N LEU A 246 27.49 -2.97 16.76
CA LEU A 246 28.54 -2.80 15.76
C LEU A 246 28.19 -1.64 14.79
N GLY A 247 29.16 -0.85 14.35
CA GLY A 247 28.92 0.13 13.30
C GLY A 247 28.77 -0.54 11.93
N ASP A 248 28.17 0.19 10.98
CA ASP A 248 27.92 -0.35 9.63
C ASP A 248 29.25 -0.57 8.85
N ALA A 249 30.30 0.21 9.15
CA ALA A 249 31.62 0.06 8.54
C ALA A 249 32.36 -1.19 9.03
N GLU A 250 32.36 -1.43 10.35
CA GLU A 250 32.98 -2.61 10.94
C GLU A 250 32.22 -3.89 10.55
N LEU A 251 30.89 -3.81 10.42
CA LEU A 251 30.09 -4.91 9.88
C LEU A 251 30.53 -5.26 8.46
N LYS A 252 30.62 -4.29 7.56
CA LYS A 252 31.09 -4.51 6.17
C LYS A 252 32.44 -5.20 6.15
N GLN A 253 33.37 -4.75 6.98
CA GLN A 253 34.70 -5.35 7.07
C GLN A 253 34.63 -6.81 7.51
N ALA A 254 33.81 -7.13 8.52
CA ALA A 254 33.64 -8.50 8.98
C ALA A 254 33.00 -9.40 7.92
N LEU A 255 31.98 -8.90 7.21
CA LEU A 255 31.30 -9.61 6.13
C LEU A 255 32.21 -9.86 4.93
N HIS A 256 33.04 -8.88 4.56
CA HIS A 256 34.06 -9.05 3.52
C HIS A 256 35.08 -10.12 3.90
N GLY A 257 35.48 -10.15 5.18
CA GLY A 257 36.32 -11.22 5.72
C GLY A 257 35.67 -12.60 5.59
N LEU A 258 34.38 -12.73 5.94
CA LEU A 258 33.64 -13.99 5.76
C LEU A 258 33.53 -14.40 4.29
N LEU A 259 33.31 -13.43 3.39
CA LEU A 259 33.25 -13.68 1.95
C LEU A 259 34.58 -14.23 1.43
N LYS A 260 35.71 -13.62 1.83
CA LYS A 260 37.06 -14.08 1.49
C LYS A 260 37.40 -15.47 2.01
N LEU A 261 36.87 -15.83 3.19
CA LEU A 261 37.01 -17.18 3.76
C LEU A 261 36.11 -18.23 3.08
N GLY A 262 35.36 -17.86 2.03
CA GLY A 262 34.43 -18.76 1.33
C GLY A 262 33.10 -18.95 2.08
N LYS A 263 32.83 -18.16 3.12
CA LYS A 263 31.60 -18.20 3.93
C LYS A 263 30.62 -17.07 3.56
N GLY A 264 30.55 -16.75 2.27
CA GLY A 264 29.66 -15.74 1.71
C GLY A 264 28.18 -15.92 2.09
N PRO A 265 27.58 -17.13 1.95
CA PRO A 265 26.19 -17.38 2.35
C PRO A 265 25.91 -17.11 3.83
N LEU A 266 26.86 -17.44 4.71
CA LEU A 266 26.75 -17.17 6.14
C LEU A 266 26.83 -15.66 6.43
N GLY A 267 27.79 -14.96 5.82
CA GLY A 267 27.90 -13.51 5.92
C GLY A 267 26.63 -12.81 5.42
N HIS A 268 26.10 -13.23 4.28
CA HIS A 268 24.87 -12.67 3.70
C HIS A 268 23.68 -12.88 4.63
N HIS A 269 23.53 -14.07 5.22
CA HIS A 269 22.50 -14.34 6.22
C HIS A 269 22.61 -13.40 7.44
N ILE A 270 23.82 -13.18 7.97
CA ILE A 270 24.05 -12.28 9.11
C ILE A 270 23.64 -10.84 8.75
N LEU A 271 24.00 -10.36 7.56
CA LEU A 271 23.62 -9.05 7.06
C LEU A 271 22.09 -8.89 7.05
N LEU A 272 21.38 -9.81 6.40
CA LEU A 272 19.93 -9.81 6.28
C LEU A 272 19.25 -9.85 7.65
N LYS A 273 19.68 -10.76 8.53
CA LYS A 273 19.19 -10.89 9.92
C LYS A 273 19.36 -9.59 10.71
N ARG A 274 20.46 -8.86 10.51
CA ARG A 274 20.71 -7.57 11.16
C ARG A 274 19.73 -6.49 10.68
N TYR A 275 19.52 -6.36 9.37
CA TYR A 275 18.55 -5.37 8.84
C TYR A 275 17.12 -5.69 9.27
N THR A 276 16.72 -6.96 9.20
CA THR A 276 15.41 -7.43 9.67
C THR A 276 15.21 -7.17 11.17
N SER A 277 16.18 -7.48 12.02
CA SER A 277 16.05 -7.21 13.46
C SER A 277 15.97 -5.71 13.79
N ARG A 278 16.72 -4.86 13.07
CA ARG A 278 16.61 -3.40 13.20
C ARG A 278 15.26 -2.89 12.71
N LEU A 279 14.73 -3.43 11.61
CA LEU A 279 13.42 -3.08 11.09
C LEU A 279 12.33 -3.44 12.09
N ARG A 280 12.30 -4.68 12.60
CA ARG A 280 11.29 -5.14 13.57
C ARG A 280 11.27 -4.29 14.83
N LYS A 281 12.43 -4.00 15.43
CA LYS A 281 12.53 -3.09 16.58
C LYS A 281 11.96 -1.70 16.28
N ARG A 282 12.23 -1.17 15.08
CA ARG A 282 11.73 0.14 14.66
C ARG A 282 10.23 0.14 14.41
N VAL A 283 9.70 -0.94 13.81
CA VAL A 283 8.25 -1.12 13.62
C VAL A 283 7.54 -1.24 14.97
N GLU A 284 8.05 -2.08 15.88
CA GLU A 284 7.51 -2.25 17.24
C GLU A 284 7.48 -0.92 18.00
N ALA A 285 8.57 -0.15 17.95
CA ALA A 285 8.61 1.19 18.54
C ALA A 285 7.63 2.18 17.88
N PHE A 286 7.27 1.95 16.62
CA PHE A 286 6.36 2.80 15.87
C PHE A 286 4.88 2.44 16.08
N ILE A 287 4.54 1.19 16.42
CA ILE A 287 3.16 0.70 16.62
C ILE A 287 2.31 1.64 17.49
N PRO A 288 2.76 2.15 18.66
CA PRO A 288 1.94 3.04 19.49
C PRO A 288 1.46 4.33 18.79
N SER A 289 2.11 4.73 17.69
CA SER A 289 1.73 5.90 16.88
C SER A 289 0.44 5.71 16.08
N CYS A 290 -0.02 4.47 15.88
CA CYS A 290 -1.26 4.18 15.14
C CYS A 290 -2.47 4.86 15.77
N SER A 291 -2.53 4.90 17.10
CA SER A 291 -3.60 5.53 17.87
C SER A 291 -3.63 7.06 17.72
N ARG A 292 -2.45 7.68 17.59
CA ARG A 292 -2.30 9.14 17.52
C ARG A 292 -2.53 9.67 16.10
N PHE A 293 -2.10 8.91 15.10
CA PHE A 293 -2.09 9.36 13.70
C PHE A 293 -2.60 8.27 12.74
N PRO A 294 -3.85 7.78 12.92
CA PRO A 294 -4.32 6.59 12.20
C PRO A 294 -4.35 6.76 10.67
N CYS A 295 -4.67 7.96 10.18
CA CYS A 295 -4.75 8.23 8.74
C CYS A 295 -3.38 8.29 8.04
N THR A 296 -2.30 8.57 8.77
CA THR A 296 -0.93 8.73 8.24
C THR A 296 0.04 7.66 8.74
N TYR A 297 -0.40 6.82 9.67
CA TYR A 297 0.37 5.70 10.18
C TYR A 297 0.77 4.71 9.08
N PRO A 298 -0.13 4.21 8.21
CA PRO A 298 0.25 3.27 7.15
C PRO A 298 1.23 3.86 6.14
N LEU A 299 1.09 5.16 5.81
CA LEU A 299 2.04 5.90 4.97
C LEU A 299 3.46 5.86 5.54
N THR A 300 3.58 6.17 6.83
CA THR A 300 4.87 6.27 7.50
C THR A 300 5.48 4.90 7.72
N LEU A 301 4.66 3.91 8.08
CA LEU A 301 5.09 2.52 8.21
C LEU A 301 5.60 1.97 6.89
N SER A 302 4.91 2.25 5.78
CA SER A 302 5.37 1.89 4.43
C SER A 302 6.76 2.48 4.15
N LYS A 303 6.96 3.78 4.39
CA LYS A 303 8.29 4.40 4.23
C LYS A 303 9.38 3.72 5.06
N ILE A 304 9.08 3.35 6.31
CA ILE A 304 10.03 2.64 7.19
C ILE A 304 10.39 1.29 6.57
N VAL A 305 9.42 0.42 6.30
CA VAL A 305 9.67 -0.95 5.79
C VAL A 305 10.44 -0.91 4.48
N PHE A 306 9.96 -0.14 3.50
CA PHE A 306 10.57 -0.09 2.18
C PHE A 306 11.97 0.53 2.21
N SER A 307 12.23 1.49 3.10
CA SER A 307 13.59 2.04 3.27
C SER A 307 14.57 0.99 3.79
N TYR A 308 14.17 0.12 4.72
CA TYR A 308 15.03 -0.95 5.22
C TYR A 308 15.27 -2.04 4.18
N ILE A 309 14.24 -2.41 3.41
CA ILE A 309 14.39 -3.32 2.26
C ILE A 309 15.41 -2.74 1.28
N SER A 310 15.29 -1.45 0.92
CA SER A 310 16.25 -0.80 0.03
C SER A 310 17.67 -0.78 0.60
N MET A 311 17.82 -0.46 1.88
CA MET A 311 19.13 -0.43 2.52
C MET A 311 19.78 -1.82 2.53
N ALA A 312 19.02 -2.86 2.88
CA ALA A 312 19.50 -4.24 2.87
C ALA A 312 19.90 -4.69 1.46
N ALA A 313 19.10 -4.34 0.44
CA ALA A 313 19.40 -4.67 -0.95
C ALA A 313 20.67 -3.98 -1.45
N LYS A 314 20.82 -2.67 -1.21
CA LYS A 314 22.02 -1.91 -1.56
C LYS A 314 23.27 -2.45 -0.88
N GLU A 315 23.16 -2.75 0.41
CA GLU A 315 24.28 -3.24 1.21
C GLU A 315 24.70 -4.66 0.81
N SER A 316 23.72 -5.51 0.50
CA SER A 316 23.93 -6.83 -0.06
C SER A 316 24.69 -6.73 -1.39
N HIS A 317 24.19 -5.92 -2.31
CA HIS A 317 24.82 -5.74 -3.62
C HIS A 317 26.24 -5.16 -3.49
N SER A 318 26.47 -4.18 -2.61
CA SER A 318 27.80 -3.59 -2.44
C SER A 318 28.83 -4.55 -1.83
N THR A 319 28.40 -5.49 -0.99
CA THR A 319 29.30 -6.39 -0.25
C THR A 319 29.50 -7.73 -0.96
N PHE A 320 28.45 -8.26 -1.58
CA PHE A 320 28.43 -9.60 -2.17
C PHE A 320 28.32 -9.61 -3.70
N GLY A 321 28.14 -8.45 -4.33
CA GLY A 321 27.98 -8.32 -5.78
C GLY A 321 26.63 -8.82 -6.29
N ASP A 322 26.57 -9.05 -7.61
CA ASP A 322 25.37 -9.48 -8.35
C ASP A 322 25.25 -11.01 -8.49
N ASP A 323 25.56 -11.76 -7.42
CA ASP A 323 25.32 -13.19 -7.41
C ASP A 323 23.80 -13.48 -7.34
N PRO A 324 23.23 -14.30 -8.24
CA PRO A 324 21.82 -14.67 -8.19
C PRO A 324 21.41 -15.33 -6.87
N ILE A 325 22.31 -16.05 -6.18
CA ILE A 325 22.04 -16.71 -4.89
C ILE A 325 21.69 -15.65 -3.83
N TYR A 326 22.51 -14.60 -3.72
CA TYR A 326 22.30 -13.52 -2.75
C TYR A 326 21.12 -12.65 -3.13
N ARG A 327 20.97 -12.34 -4.43
CA ARG A 327 19.84 -11.56 -4.93
C ARG A 327 18.50 -12.26 -4.63
N ASN A 328 18.41 -13.56 -4.85
CA ASN A 328 17.20 -14.33 -4.52
C ASN A 328 16.89 -14.31 -3.02
N LYS A 329 17.91 -14.31 -2.15
CA LYS A 329 17.70 -14.19 -0.70
C LYS A 329 17.24 -12.81 -0.27
N VAL A 330 17.71 -11.74 -0.93
CA VAL A 330 17.17 -10.39 -0.72
C VAL A 330 15.72 -10.29 -1.16
N VAL A 331 15.35 -10.93 -2.28
CA VAL A 331 13.95 -11.01 -2.73
C VAL A 331 13.10 -11.71 -1.68
N GLN A 332 13.49 -12.91 -1.23
CA GLN A 332 12.75 -13.66 -0.19
C GLN A 332 12.56 -12.83 1.09
N LEU A 333 13.60 -12.15 1.56
CA LEU A 333 13.51 -11.24 2.70
C LEU A 333 12.52 -10.10 2.43
N ALA A 334 12.54 -9.49 1.25
CA ALA A 334 11.59 -8.44 0.91
C ALA A 334 10.15 -8.95 0.90
N GLU A 335 9.90 -10.16 0.38
CA GLU A 335 8.58 -10.80 0.40
C GLU A 335 8.10 -11.05 1.84
N GLU A 336 8.94 -11.62 2.71
CA GLU A 336 8.64 -11.85 4.13
C GLU A 336 8.32 -10.55 4.88
N GLU A 337 9.10 -9.48 4.64
CA GLU A 337 8.89 -8.18 5.29
C GLU A 337 7.64 -7.46 4.73
N LEU A 338 7.26 -7.69 3.47
CA LEU A 338 5.99 -7.19 2.92
C LEU A 338 4.78 -7.91 3.51
N GLU A 339 4.85 -9.22 3.70
CA GLU A 339 3.80 -9.97 4.40
C GLU A 339 3.63 -9.48 5.84
N SER A 340 4.75 -9.28 6.55
CA SER A 340 4.75 -8.72 7.90
C SER A 340 4.16 -7.31 7.91
N PHE A 341 4.55 -6.46 6.96
CA PHE A 341 4.01 -5.10 6.82
C PHE A 341 2.48 -5.09 6.66
N VAL A 342 1.94 -5.87 5.73
CA VAL A 342 0.49 -5.93 5.49
C VAL A 342 -0.25 -6.42 6.73
N ARG A 343 0.31 -7.42 7.43
CA ARG A 343 -0.24 -7.91 8.69
C ARG A 343 -0.27 -6.82 9.76
N VAL A 344 0.83 -6.10 9.96
CA VAL A 344 0.93 -5.01 10.95
C VAL A 344 -0.06 -3.88 10.63
N VAL A 345 -0.21 -3.50 9.35
CA VAL A 345 -1.19 -2.49 8.91
C VAL A 345 -2.61 -2.93 9.25
N LYS A 346 -2.95 -4.20 9.01
CA LYS A 346 -4.28 -4.74 9.29
C LYS A 346 -4.57 -4.84 10.79
N GLU A 347 -3.64 -5.37 11.57
CA GLU A 347 -3.81 -5.61 13.01
C GLU A 347 -3.83 -4.31 13.84
N ASN A 348 -3.07 -3.29 13.42
CA ASN A 348 -2.92 -2.03 14.16
C ASN A 348 -3.65 -0.86 13.50
N GLY A 349 -4.30 -1.10 12.36
CA GLY A 349 -5.09 -0.11 11.64
C GLY A 349 -6.39 0.23 12.35
N GLN A 350 -7.10 1.22 11.82
CA GLN A 350 -8.45 1.52 12.29
C GLN A 350 -9.42 0.40 11.91
N SER A 351 -10.50 0.26 12.68
CA SER A 351 -11.62 -0.61 12.31
C SER A 351 -12.10 -0.29 10.89
N SER A 352 -12.25 -1.35 10.09
CA SER A 352 -12.66 -1.30 8.68
C SER A 352 -14.00 -0.57 8.46
N ASP A 353 -14.85 -0.49 9.48
CA ASP A 353 -16.15 0.23 9.46
C ASP A 353 -16.00 1.76 9.63
N THR A 354 -14.79 2.31 9.72
CA THR A 354 -14.61 3.77 9.87
C THR A 354 -14.42 4.47 8.52
N VAL A 355 -14.93 5.71 8.42
CA VAL A 355 -14.67 6.64 7.30
C VAL A 355 -13.17 6.71 6.97
N SER A 356 -12.37 6.88 8.01
CA SER A 356 -10.95 7.13 7.91
C SER A 356 -10.14 5.89 7.54
N ALA A 357 -10.70 4.68 7.72
CA ALA A 357 -10.05 3.44 7.30
C ALA A 357 -9.90 3.35 5.78
N LEU A 358 -10.90 3.76 5.00
CA LEU A 358 -10.82 3.77 3.53
C LEU A 358 -9.72 4.73 3.04
N HIS A 359 -9.66 5.92 3.63
CA HIS A 359 -8.59 6.87 3.34
C HIS A 359 -7.22 6.31 3.73
N ALA A 360 -7.06 5.77 4.94
CA ALA A 360 -5.81 5.19 5.41
C ALA A 360 -5.33 4.03 4.53
N ALA A 361 -6.25 3.16 4.10
CA ALA A 361 -5.96 2.04 3.22
C ALA A 361 -5.53 2.50 1.81
N SER A 362 -6.25 3.47 1.24
CA SER A 362 -5.88 4.09 -0.04
C SER A 362 -4.48 4.72 -0.01
N VAL A 363 -4.19 5.51 1.03
CA VAL A 363 -2.87 6.11 1.23
C VAL A 363 -1.79 5.04 1.41
N CYS A 364 -2.09 3.95 2.14
CA CYS A 364 -1.18 2.81 2.31
C CYS A 364 -0.80 2.17 0.97
N VAL A 365 -1.80 1.84 0.15
CA VAL A 365 -1.60 1.23 -1.18
C VAL A 365 -0.79 2.16 -2.07
N GLN A 366 -1.19 3.43 -2.16
CA GLN A 366 -0.50 4.40 -3.01
C GLN A 366 0.96 4.58 -2.60
N ALA A 367 1.22 4.76 -1.30
CA ALA A 367 2.58 4.92 -0.79
C ALA A 367 3.44 3.69 -1.04
N SER A 368 2.90 2.51 -0.79
CA SER A 368 3.63 1.25 -0.93
C SER A 368 3.93 0.92 -2.39
N LEU A 369 3.02 1.22 -3.32
CA LEU A 369 3.28 1.09 -4.76
C LEU A 369 4.34 2.08 -5.24
N ASN A 370 4.29 3.33 -4.79
CA ASN A 370 5.33 4.31 -5.13
C ASN A 370 6.71 3.85 -4.63
N ASN A 371 6.77 3.28 -3.43
CA ASN A 371 8.00 2.72 -2.89
C ASN A 371 8.45 1.47 -3.67
N CYS A 372 7.53 0.60 -4.11
CA CYS A 372 7.87 -0.53 -4.99
C CYS A 372 8.54 -0.06 -6.28
N VAL A 373 8.01 0.97 -6.95
CA VAL A 373 8.60 1.54 -8.17
C VAL A 373 10.05 1.98 -7.91
N SER A 374 10.31 2.64 -6.78
CA SER A 374 11.68 3.04 -6.42
C SER A 374 12.64 1.86 -6.13
N LEU A 375 12.10 0.68 -5.79
CA LEU A 375 12.89 -0.54 -5.59
C LEU A 375 13.18 -1.28 -6.89
N GLU A 376 12.44 -1.00 -7.97
CA GLU A 376 12.66 -1.63 -9.28
C GLU A 376 14.04 -1.29 -9.85
N ASP A 377 14.56 -0.09 -9.56
CA ASP A 377 15.94 0.34 -9.90
C ASP A 377 17.01 -0.54 -9.22
N GLN A 378 16.66 -1.21 -8.13
CA GLN A 378 17.52 -2.16 -7.40
C GLN A 378 17.24 -3.62 -7.80
N GLY A 379 16.46 -3.84 -8.86
CA GLY A 379 16.11 -5.18 -9.36
C GLY A 379 15.02 -5.89 -8.56
N LEU A 380 14.32 -5.20 -7.66
CA LEU A 380 13.26 -5.76 -6.82
C LEU A 380 11.87 -5.40 -7.37
N LYS A 381 11.22 -6.35 -8.05
CA LYS A 381 9.89 -6.18 -8.67
C LYS A 381 8.78 -6.68 -7.76
N LEU A 382 8.44 -5.90 -6.73
CA LEU A 382 7.50 -6.30 -5.68
C LEU A 382 6.05 -5.83 -5.89
N SER A 383 5.81 -4.96 -6.87
CA SER A 383 4.50 -4.33 -7.12
C SER A 383 3.35 -5.33 -7.25
N LYS A 384 3.57 -6.44 -7.98
CA LYS A 384 2.54 -7.49 -8.18
C LYS A 384 2.20 -8.22 -6.88
N LEU A 385 3.22 -8.61 -6.11
CA LEU A 385 3.04 -9.29 -4.83
C LEU A 385 2.31 -8.39 -3.84
N LEU A 386 2.73 -7.12 -3.73
CA LEU A 386 2.10 -6.15 -2.84
C LEU A 386 0.60 -5.99 -3.12
N ILE A 387 0.19 -5.95 -4.39
CA ILE A 387 -1.23 -5.89 -4.77
C ILE A 387 -1.98 -7.12 -4.26
N VAL A 388 -1.42 -8.31 -4.45
CA VAL A 388 -2.04 -9.58 -3.99
C VAL A 388 -2.18 -9.58 -2.47
N LEU A 389 -1.16 -9.13 -1.73
CA LEU A 389 -1.18 -9.10 -0.26
C LEU A 389 -2.17 -8.07 0.29
N LEU A 390 -2.25 -6.87 -0.32
CA LEU A 390 -3.15 -5.79 0.15
C LEU A 390 -4.60 -5.96 -0.33
N GLN A 391 -4.85 -6.78 -1.35
CA GLN A 391 -6.19 -6.95 -1.93
C GLN A 391 -7.25 -7.37 -0.90
N PRO A 392 -7.06 -8.41 -0.06
CA PRO A 392 -8.06 -8.80 0.93
C PRO A 392 -8.35 -7.70 1.96
N TYR A 393 -7.32 -6.93 2.34
CA TYR A 393 -7.49 -5.79 3.25
C TYR A 393 -8.32 -4.67 2.61
N MET A 394 -8.06 -4.35 1.35
CA MET A 394 -8.83 -3.35 0.61
C MET A 394 -10.29 -3.77 0.39
N GLU A 395 -10.54 -5.02 0.02
CA GLU A 395 -11.88 -5.58 -0.16
C GLU A 395 -12.69 -5.50 1.13
N GLU A 396 -12.10 -5.88 2.26
CA GLU A 396 -12.74 -5.79 3.58
C GLU A 396 -13.12 -4.35 3.93
N VAL A 397 -12.19 -3.40 3.75
CA VAL A 397 -12.42 -1.97 4.07
C VAL A 397 -13.51 -1.37 3.18
N LEU A 398 -13.53 -1.73 1.89
CA LEU A 398 -14.53 -1.28 0.94
C LEU A 398 -15.93 -1.83 1.30
N GLU A 399 -16.02 -3.13 1.58
CA GLU A 399 -17.29 -3.78 1.93
C GLU A 399 -17.88 -3.20 3.22
N MET A 400 -17.07 -3.02 4.26
CA MET A 400 -17.51 -2.45 5.52
C MET A 400 -17.98 -1.00 5.36
N ASN A 401 -17.23 -0.17 4.61
CA ASN A 401 -17.64 1.20 4.32
C ASN A 401 -18.91 1.27 3.46
N PHE A 402 -19.09 0.36 2.50
CA PHE A 402 -20.30 0.27 1.70
C PHE A 402 -21.52 -0.07 2.59
N ARG A 403 -21.40 -1.08 3.45
CA ARG A 403 -22.45 -1.44 4.42
C ARG A 403 -22.79 -0.29 5.35
N ARG A 404 -21.80 0.47 5.81
CA ARG A 404 -22.01 1.67 6.64
C ARG A 404 -22.78 2.73 5.88
N CYS A 405 -22.33 3.10 4.69
CA CYS A 405 -22.99 4.11 3.86
C CYS A 405 -24.44 3.71 3.58
N ARG A 406 -24.68 2.43 3.27
CA ARG A 406 -26.03 1.89 3.08
C ARG A 406 -26.90 2.02 4.33
N ARG A 407 -26.40 1.61 5.51
CA ARG A 407 -27.12 1.76 6.79
C ARG A 407 -27.49 3.22 7.05
N SER A 408 -26.52 4.12 6.92
CA SER A 408 -26.76 5.54 7.16
C SER A 408 -27.73 6.19 6.17
N LEU A 409 -27.75 5.75 4.91
CA LEU A 409 -28.74 6.19 3.92
C LEU A 409 -30.15 5.69 4.24
N VAL A 410 -30.28 4.46 4.73
CA VAL A 410 -31.57 3.89 5.18
C VAL A 410 -32.07 4.62 6.42
N ASP A 411 -31.22 4.83 7.43
CA ASP A 411 -31.57 5.56 8.65
C ASP A 411 -32.06 6.99 8.35
N LEU A 412 -31.43 7.65 7.37
CA LEU A 412 -31.82 8.98 6.91
C LEU A 412 -33.14 8.99 6.13
N ALA A 413 -33.44 7.90 5.41
CA ALA A 413 -34.69 7.75 4.67
C ALA A 413 -35.88 7.38 5.58
N GLN A 414 -35.62 6.88 6.79
CA GLN A 414 -36.64 6.48 7.77
C GLN A 414 -36.94 7.57 8.81
N ASN A 415 -36.02 8.51 9.07
CA ASN A 415 -36.21 9.61 10.02
C ASN A 415 -36.46 10.94 9.30
N ASP A 416 -37.73 11.33 9.16
CA ASP A 416 -38.10 12.68 8.70
C ASP A 416 -37.90 13.75 9.78
N ASP A 417 -37.91 13.36 11.06
CA ASP A 417 -37.73 14.22 12.24
C ASP A 417 -36.43 13.87 13.00
N ILE A 418 -35.31 14.51 12.63
CA ILE A 418 -34.09 14.47 13.46
C ILE A 418 -34.07 15.73 14.33
N PRO A 419 -34.23 15.66 15.67
CA PRO A 419 -34.01 16.81 16.53
C PRO A 419 -32.51 17.12 16.55
N MET A 420 -32.15 18.20 15.87
CA MET A 420 -30.78 18.69 15.73
C MET A 420 -30.19 19.06 17.11
N SER A 421 -29.00 18.55 17.42
CA SER A 421 -28.22 19.04 18.57
C SER A 421 -27.63 20.43 18.27
N PRO A 422 -27.62 21.40 19.22
CA PRO A 422 -27.31 22.81 18.94
C PRO A 422 -25.86 23.08 18.52
N GLN A 423 -24.98 22.09 18.58
CA GLN A 423 -23.54 22.25 18.32
C GLN A 423 -23.21 22.50 16.84
N PHE A 424 -24.18 22.36 15.93
CA PHE A 424 -23.99 22.52 14.49
C PHE A 424 -24.47 23.88 13.93
N VAL A 425 -24.83 24.83 14.79
CA VAL A 425 -25.26 26.16 14.37
C VAL A 425 -24.12 27.16 14.57
N THR A 426 -23.51 27.60 13.47
CA THR A 426 -22.57 28.74 13.47
C THR A 426 -23.35 30.02 13.85
N PRO A 427 -22.79 30.99 14.60
CA PRO A 427 -23.59 32.06 15.26
C PRO A 427 -24.31 33.04 14.32
N LEU A 428 -24.11 32.93 13.00
CA LEU A 428 -24.68 33.84 12.01
C LEU A 428 -26.14 33.54 11.62
N SER A 429 -26.73 32.41 12.05
CA SER A 429 -28.08 32.00 11.60
C SER A 429 -29.22 32.34 12.56
N VAL A 430 -28.98 33.11 13.62
CA VAL A 430 -30.00 33.35 14.68
C VAL A 430 -31.18 34.23 14.21
N PHE A 431 -31.08 34.92 13.07
CA PHE A 431 -32.09 35.90 12.65
C PHE A 431 -33.18 35.42 11.67
N THR A 432 -33.30 34.12 11.40
CA THR A 432 -34.30 33.62 10.43
C THR A 432 -35.20 32.52 11.00
N LEU A 433 -35.83 32.77 12.16
CA LEU A 433 -36.97 31.96 12.60
C LEU A 433 -38.27 32.54 12.05
N SER A 434 -38.63 32.14 10.83
CA SER A 434 -40.03 31.87 10.46
C SER A 434 -40.06 31.19 9.07
N SER A 435 -40.55 29.95 9.01
CA SER A 435 -40.88 29.18 7.79
C SER A 435 -39.77 28.49 6.96
N GLY A 436 -38.54 28.35 7.47
CA GLY A 436 -37.41 27.75 6.74
C GLY A 436 -36.98 26.32 7.10
N THR A 437 -37.82 25.51 7.76
CA THR A 437 -37.38 24.24 8.37
C THR A 437 -37.11 23.11 7.37
N ALA A 438 -37.83 23.04 6.25
CA ALA A 438 -37.72 21.91 5.30
C ALA A 438 -36.50 22.00 4.36
N LEU A 439 -36.20 23.17 3.77
CA LEU A 439 -35.08 23.33 2.82
C LEU A 439 -33.72 23.23 3.53
N MET A 440 -33.62 23.77 4.75
CA MET A 440 -32.45 23.60 5.62
C MET A 440 -32.22 22.13 5.98
N SER A 441 -33.29 21.33 6.14
CA SER A 441 -33.17 19.90 6.41
C SER A 441 -32.48 19.15 5.26
N SER A 442 -32.80 19.45 4.00
CA SER A 442 -32.27 18.71 2.84
C SER A 442 -30.78 18.98 2.58
N GLY A 443 -30.35 20.25 2.68
CA GLY A 443 -28.94 20.63 2.56
C GLY A 443 -28.08 20.09 3.70
N VAL A 444 -28.61 20.11 4.93
CA VAL A 444 -27.95 19.52 6.10
C VAL A 444 -27.91 17.99 6.01
N LYS A 445 -28.98 17.34 5.53
CA LYS A 445 -29.03 15.90 5.24
C LYS A 445 -27.98 15.51 4.17
N PHE A 446 -27.81 16.33 3.12
CA PHE A 446 -26.76 16.13 2.12
C PHE A 446 -25.35 16.28 2.71
N LEU A 447 -25.09 17.35 3.47
CA LEU A 447 -23.81 17.54 4.17
C LEU A 447 -23.52 16.39 5.15
N PHE A 448 -24.55 15.87 5.82
CA PHE A 448 -24.43 14.70 6.67
C PHE A 448 -24.09 13.44 5.86
N ILE A 449 -24.74 13.18 4.72
CA ILE A 449 -24.40 12.07 3.81
C ILE A 449 -22.96 12.18 3.32
N VAL A 450 -22.52 13.35 2.89
CA VAL A 450 -21.15 13.62 2.41
C VAL A 450 -20.13 13.32 3.51
N LYS A 451 -20.39 13.79 4.74
CA LYS A 451 -19.54 13.56 5.90
C LYS A 451 -19.52 12.11 6.38
N VAL A 452 -20.67 11.44 6.36
CA VAL A 452 -20.79 10.00 6.68
C VAL A 452 -20.11 9.15 5.60
N SER A 453 -20.19 9.55 4.33
CA SER A 453 -19.50 8.86 3.22
C SER A 453 -17.99 9.08 3.25
N GLY A 454 -17.50 9.96 4.12
CA GLY A 454 -16.08 10.18 4.33
C GLY A 454 -15.43 11.21 3.42
N PHE A 455 -16.24 11.96 2.68
CA PHE A 455 -15.78 13.11 1.91
C PHE A 455 -15.67 14.31 2.85
N SER A 456 -14.51 14.48 3.48
CA SER A 456 -14.16 15.79 4.04
C SER A 456 -13.47 16.58 2.94
N PHE A 457 -14.02 17.75 2.61
CA PHE A 457 -13.31 18.76 1.80
C PHE A 457 -12.09 19.29 2.55
#